data_AF-A0A1I4PQR2-F1
#
_entry.id   AF-A0A1I4PQR2-F1
#
_cell.length_a   1.000
_cell.length_b   1.000
_cell.length_c   1.000
_cell.angle_alpha   90.00
_cell.angle_beta   90.00
_cell.angle_gamma   90.00
#
_symmetry.space_group_name_H-M   'P 1'
#
loop_
_entity.id
_entity.type
_entity.pdbx_description
1 polymer ?
#
loop_
_entity_poly.entity_id
_entity_poly.type
_entity_poly.pdbx_seq_one_letter_code
_entity_poly.pdbx_strand_id
1 'polypeptide(L)'
;MPTDEEDAAITRAALSDPDNPPLTDEQLAQLKPARRGRGRPVQEATKVPTSIRFDNLVLDSFKALGDGWQTRINDVLMEYLVETRQLHHRFHATVQATGNEQNKVGEFVVVALDSGQAKEKVKQHLRAAGRDDDARGQVLTVDIGNAAIRDLPLIQ
;
A
#
# COMPACT_ATOMS: atom_id res chain seq x y z
N MET A 1 24.51 6.16 -34.08
CA MET A 1 24.15 4.97 -34.89
C MET A 1 25.45 4.42 -35.45
N PRO A 2 25.65 3.10 -35.48
CA PRO A 2 26.84 2.51 -36.11
C PRO A 2 26.97 2.97 -37.57
N THR A 3 28.20 2.96 -38.08
CA THR A 3 28.43 3.18 -39.51
C THR A 3 28.13 1.91 -40.30
N ASP A 4 27.82 2.03 -41.59
CA ASP A 4 27.46 0.88 -42.45
C ASP A 4 28.55 -0.21 -42.47
N GLU A 5 29.82 0.20 -42.36
CA GLU A 5 30.96 -0.73 -42.27
C GLU A 5 30.98 -1.52 -40.95
N GLU A 6 30.63 -0.85 -39.83
CA GLU A 6 30.54 -1.48 -38.51
C GLU A 6 29.33 -2.43 -38.44
N ASP A 7 28.19 -2.05 -39.01
CA ASP A 7 27.00 -2.91 -39.07
C ASP A 7 27.23 -4.19 -39.89
N ALA A 8 27.97 -4.07 -41.01
CA ALA A 8 28.36 -5.23 -41.81
C ALA A 8 29.33 -6.16 -41.06
N ALA A 9 30.26 -5.60 -40.28
CA ALA A 9 31.18 -6.38 -39.44
C ALA A 9 30.43 -7.12 -38.31
N ILE A 10 29.48 -6.45 -37.65
CA ILE A 10 28.64 -7.03 -36.59
C ILE A 10 27.78 -8.16 -37.15
N THR A 11 27.14 -7.94 -38.31
CA THR A 11 26.28 -8.96 -38.96
C THR A 11 27.06 -10.20 -39.34
N ARG A 12 28.27 -10.03 -39.88
CA ARG A 12 29.15 -11.15 -40.25
C ARG A 12 29.59 -11.95 -39.03
N ALA A 13 29.95 -11.28 -37.94
CA ALA A 13 30.34 -11.93 -36.70
C ALA A 13 29.19 -12.78 -36.12
N ALA A 14 27.97 -12.22 -36.11
CA ALA A 14 26.77 -12.93 -35.65
C ALA A 14 26.45 -14.18 -36.50
N LEU A 15 26.58 -14.08 -37.84
CA LEU A 15 26.34 -15.22 -38.74
C LEU A 15 27.40 -16.33 -38.63
N SER A 16 28.60 -15.99 -38.18
CA SER A 16 29.70 -16.95 -37.99
C SER A 16 29.68 -17.66 -36.64
N ASP A 17 28.84 -17.22 -35.70
CA ASP A 17 28.73 -17.80 -34.35
C ASP A 17 27.76 -19.02 -34.37
N PRO A 18 28.26 -20.26 -34.19
CA PRO A 18 27.42 -21.45 -34.21
C PRO A 18 26.52 -21.60 -32.97
N ASP A 19 26.85 -20.96 -31.86
CA ASP A 19 26.09 -21.04 -30.61
C ASP A 19 24.99 -19.98 -30.52
N ASN A 20 25.11 -18.90 -31.30
CA ASN A 20 24.18 -17.79 -31.28
C ASN A 20 23.93 -17.17 -32.68
N PRO A 21 23.46 -17.96 -33.66
CA PRO A 21 23.12 -17.43 -34.97
C PRO A 21 21.91 -16.47 -34.87
N PRO A 22 21.85 -15.43 -35.72
CA PRO A 22 20.68 -14.56 -35.78
C PRO A 22 19.43 -15.37 -36.16
N LEU A 23 18.32 -15.07 -35.49
CA LEU A 23 17.04 -15.74 -35.75
C LEU A 23 16.55 -15.41 -37.16
N THR A 24 15.96 -16.40 -37.83
CA THR A 24 15.25 -16.18 -39.09
C THR A 24 13.89 -15.52 -38.85
N ASP A 25 13.35 -14.85 -39.86
CA ASP A 25 12.04 -14.21 -39.79
C ASP A 25 10.92 -15.21 -39.42
N GLU A 26 11.02 -16.45 -39.91
CA GLU A 26 10.09 -17.52 -39.58
C GLU A 26 10.18 -17.95 -38.11
N GLN A 27 11.39 -18.00 -37.54
CA GLN A 27 11.61 -18.29 -36.13
C GLN A 27 11.11 -17.15 -35.25
N LEU A 28 11.35 -15.91 -35.66
CA LEU A 28 10.89 -14.71 -34.97
C LEU A 28 9.35 -14.64 -34.95
N ALA A 29 8.69 -14.99 -36.05
CA ALA A 29 7.23 -15.05 -36.15
C ALA A 29 6.58 -16.13 -35.26
N GLN A 30 7.33 -17.18 -34.91
CA GLN A 30 6.87 -18.25 -34.03
C GLN A 30 7.05 -17.94 -32.53
N LEU A 31 7.81 -16.90 -32.17
CA LEU A 31 7.99 -16.49 -30.79
C LEU A 31 6.70 -15.91 -30.22
N LYS A 32 6.12 -16.62 -29.26
CA LYS A 32 5.00 -16.09 -28.47
C LYS A 32 5.57 -15.09 -27.46
N PRO A 33 4.91 -13.94 -27.23
CA PRO A 33 5.28 -13.06 -26.14
C PRO A 33 5.33 -13.87 -24.86
N ALA A 34 6.44 -13.80 -24.13
CA ALA A 34 6.50 -14.35 -22.78
C ALA A 34 5.31 -13.74 -22.03
N ARG A 35 4.30 -14.56 -21.71
CA ARG A 35 3.25 -14.14 -20.79
C ARG A 35 3.99 -13.81 -19.52
N ARG A 36 4.19 -12.51 -19.25
CA ARG A 36 4.77 -12.03 -18.00
C ARG A 36 4.03 -12.79 -16.92
N GLY A 37 4.71 -13.74 -16.27
CA GLY A 37 4.13 -14.44 -15.14
C GLY A 37 3.60 -13.36 -14.24
N ARG A 38 2.30 -13.41 -13.94
CA ARG A 38 1.64 -12.45 -13.05
C ARG A 38 2.60 -12.29 -11.87
N GLY A 39 3.19 -11.10 -11.73
CA GLY A 39 4.16 -10.84 -10.66
C GLY A 39 3.53 -11.20 -9.32
N ARG A 40 4.36 -11.28 -8.27
CA ARG A 40 3.90 -11.51 -6.89
C ARG A 40 2.55 -10.80 -6.66
N PRO A 41 1.51 -11.50 -6.17
CA PRO A 41 0.20 -10.91 -6.00
C PRO A 41 0.33 -9.58 -5.27
N VAL A 42 -0.31 -8.54 -5.81
CA VAL A 42 -0.32 -7.20 -5.22
C VAL A 42 -0.78 -7.36 -3.79
N GLN A 43 0.11 -7.11 -2.82
CA GLN A 43 -0.29 -7.06 -1.42
C GLN A 43 -1.27 -5.91 -1.26
N GLU A 44 -2.45 -6.18 -0.71
CA GLU A 44 -3.49 -5.18 -0.47
C GLU A 44 -3.04 -4.11 0.54
N ALA A 45 -2.07 -4.44 1.41
CA ALA A 45 -1.38 -3.53 2.31
C ALA A 45 0.13 -3.55 2.02
N THR A 46 0.61 -2.61 1.20
CA THR A 46 2.04 -2.42 0.97
C THR A 46 2.64 -1.52 2.04
N LYS A 47 3.84 -1.89 2.52
CA LYS A 47 4.66 -1.00 3.35
C LYS A 47 4.94 0.27 2.55
N VAL A 48 4.70 1.44 3.15
CA VAL A 48 4.97 2.72 2.51
C VAL A 48 6.45 3.07 2.71
N PRO A 49 7.26 3.17 1.64
CA PRO A 49 8.66 3.54 1.78
C PRO A 49 8.75 4.98 2.31
N THR A 50 9.33 5.14 3.51
CA THR A 50 9.49 6.44 4.18
C THR A 50 10.91 6.58 4.67
N SER A 51 11.52 7.76 4.48
CA SER A 51 12.84 8.07 5.02
C SER A 51 12.71 8.58 6.45
N ILE A 52 13.30 7.87 7.40
CA ILE A 52 13.31 8.21 8.83
C ILE A 52 14.76 8.25 9.29
N ARG A 53 15.12 9.23 10.13
CA ARG A 53 16.45 9.31 10.75
C ARG A 53 16.41 8.57 12.08
N PHE A 54 17.38 7.67 12.28
CA PHE A 54 17.60 6.97 13.55
C PHE A 54 18.90 7.48 14.17
N ASP A 55 19.01 7.36 15.50
CA ASP A 55 20.29 7.52 16.18
C ASP A 55 21.30 6.49 15.65
N ASN A 56 22.56 6.89 15.49
CA ASN A 56 23.61 6.04 14.95
C ASN A 56 23.80 4.78 15.80
N LEU A 57 23.78 4.89 17.14
CA LEU A 57 23.96 3.76 18.04
C LEU A 57 22.84 2.72 17.87
N VAL A 58 21.60 3.18 17.70
CA VAL A 58 20.45 2.31 17.44
C VAL A 58 20.64 1.60 16.11
N LEU A 59 20.97 2.36 15.05
CA LEU A 59 21.14 1.81 13.72
C LEU A 59 22.27 0.77 13.65
N ASP A 60 23.42 1.07 14.25
CA ASP A 60 24.58 0.17 14.29
C ASP A 60 24.26 -1.11 15.09
N SER A 61 23.55 -0.98 16.21
CA SER A 61 23.11 -2.13 17.01
C SER A 61 22.20 -3.06 16.23
N PHE A 62 21.20 -2.52 15.50
CA PHE A 62 20.32 -3.33 14.68
C PHE A 62 21.05 -3.96 13.49
N LYS A 63 21.92 -3.21 12.81
CA LYS A 63 22.72 -3.75 11.70
C LYS A 63 23.66 -4.88 12.14
N ALA A 64 24.20 -4.82 13.35
CA ALA A 64 25.04 -5.88 13.91
C ALA A 64 24.28 -7.23 14.09
N LEU A 65 22.94 -7.22 14.10
CA LEU A 65 22.12 -8.43 14.11
C LEU A 65 22.09 -9.15 12.75
N GLY A 66 22.69 -8.58 11.72
CA GLY A 66 22.81 -9.16 10.38
C GLY A 66 21.56 -8.96 9.51
N ASP A 67 21.31 -9.93 8.64
CA ASP A 67 20.22 -9.87 7.68
C ASP A 67 18.85 -9.72 8.36
N GLY A 68 17.99 -8.91 7.76
CA GLY A 68 16.65 -8.64 8.27
C GLY A 68 16.60 -7.60 9.41
N TRP A 69 17.67 -6.87 9.69
CA TRP A 69 17.66 -5.79 10.70
C TRP A 69 16.54 -4.75 10.49
N GLN A 70 16.19 -4.45 9.22
CA GLN A 70 15.07 -3.56 8.88
C GLN A 70 13.71 -4.16 9.24
N THR A 71 13.55 -5.48 9.13
CA THR A 71 12.33 -6.15 9.57
C THR A 71 12.26 -6.10 11.10
N ARG A 72 13.37 -6.39 11.78
CA ARG A 72 13.44 -6.37 13.25
C ARG A 72 13.11 -4.98 13.83
N ILE A 73 13.65 -3.90 13.28
CA ILE A 73 13.34 -2.55 13.76
C ILE A 73 11.86 -2.20 13.54
N ASN A 74 11.27 -2.63 12.42
CA ASN A 74 9.83 -2.47 12.19
C ASN A 74 9.01 -3.25 13.22
N ASP A 75 9.42 -4.47 13.57
CA ASP A 75 8.70 -5.31 14.53
C ASP A 75 8.76 -4.71 15.94
N VAL A 76 9.90 -4.15 16.35
CA VAL A 76 10.03 -3.43 17.64
C VAL A 76 9.13 -2.20 17.69
N LEU A 77 9.06 -1.43 16.59
CA LEU A 77 8.14 -0.27 16.52
C LEU A 77 6.67 -0.72 16.59
N MET A 78 6.35 -1.85 15.95
CA MET A 78 5.01 -2.44 15.99
C MET A 78 4.63 -2.91 17.40
N GLU A 79 5.54 -3.64 18.06
CA GLU A 79 5.38 -4.11 19.43
C GLU A 79 5.16 -2.95 20.39
N TYR A 80 6.00 -1.91 20.32
CA TYR A 80 5.84 -0.69 21.11
C TYR A 80 4.44 -0.08 20.97
N LEU A 81 3.91 0.03 19.74
CA LEU A 81 2.57 0.58 19.50
C LEU A 81 1.44 -0.30 20.07
N VAL A 82 1.60 -1.63 20.03
CA VAL A 82 0.63 -2.58 20.60
C VAL A 82 0.65 -2.52 22.12
N GLU A 83 1.84 -2.61 22.73
CA GLU A 83 2.02 -2.61 24.18
C GLU A 83 1.52 -1.31 24.82
N THR A 84 1.83 -0.18 24.18
CA THR A 84 1.38 1.14 24.65
C THR A 84 -0.08 1.44 24.31
N ARG A 85 -0.78 0.53 23.60
CA ARG A 85 -2.14 0.74 23.06
C ARG A 85 -2.25 2.04 22.24
N GLN A 86 -1.19 2.36 21.51
CA GLN A 86 -1.10 3.52 20.61
C GLN A 86 -1.28 3.13 19.14
N LEU A 87 -1.52 1.85 18.86
CA LEU A 87 -1.82 1.40 17.52
C LEU A 87 -3.17 1.96 17.07
N HIS A 88 -3.13 2.88 16.11
CA HIS A 88 -4.33 3.41 15.49
C HIS A 88 -4.71 2.55 14.30
N HIS A 89 -5.98 2.17 14.27
CA HIS A 89 -6.62 1.45 13.17
C HIS A 89 -7.42 2.42 12.32
N ARG A 90 -7.67 2.04 11.06
CA ARG A 90 -8.66 2.74 10.24
C ARG A 90 -10.00 2.04 10.43
N PHE A 91 -11.03 2.84 10.67
CA PHE A 91 -12.40 2.40 10.80
C PHE A 91 -13.21 3.00 9.66
N HIS A 92 -14.03 2.17 9.04
CA HIS A 92 -15.08 2.62 8.16
C HIS A 92 -16.32 2.95 8.98
N ALA A 93 -16.79 4.20 8.92
CA ALA A 93 -17.91 4.69 9.69
C ALA A 93 -19.08 5.07 8.77
N THR A 94 -20.24 4.47 9.00
CA THR A 94 -21.51 4.82 8.34
C THR A 94 -22.43 5.53 9.33
N VAL A 95 -23.05 6.62 8.89
CA VAL A 95 -24.00 7.42 9.67
C VAL A 95 -25.41 7.19 9.12
N GLN A 96 -26.33 6.78 9.99
CA GLN A 96 -27.75 6.56 9.66
C GLN A 96 -28.62 7.67 10.27
N ALA A 97 -29.63 8.10 9.53
CA ALA A 97 -30.57 9.14 9.97
C ALA A 97 -31.42 8.65 11.15
N THR A 98 -31.74 9.58 12.06
CA THR A 98 -32.65 9.29 13.19
C THR A 98 -34.06 9.04 12.66
N GLY A 99 -34.57 7.81 12.80
CA GLY A 99 -35.95 7.44 12.45
C GLY A 99 -36.14 6.59 11.19
N ASN A 100 -35.08 6.27 10.43
CA ASN A 100 -35.16 5.30 9.33
C ASN A 100 -33.80 4.62 9.10
N GLU A 101 -33.65 3.36 9.54
CA GLU A 101 -32.39 2.58 9.50
C GLU A 101 -31.82 2.40 8.07
N GLN A 102 -32.65 2.58 7.05
CA GLN A 102 -32.25 2.43 5.64
C GLN A 102 -31.70 3.72 5.00
N ASN A 103 -31.76 4.88 5.67
CA ASN A 103 -31.29 6.13 5.09
C ASN A 103 -29.84 6.44 5.53
N LYS A 104 -28.87 6.07 4.68
CA LYS A 104 -27.45 6.35 4.84
C LYS A 104 -27.17 7.83 4.56
N VAL A 105 -26.72 8.58 5.56
CA VAL A 105 -26.51 10.04 5.48
C VAL A 105 -25.04 10.42 5.35
N GLY A 106 -24.13 9.49 5.61
CA GLY A 106 -22.69 9.76 5.52
C GLY A 106 -21.84 8.51 5.65
N GLU A 107 -20.64 8.59 5.08
CA GLU A 107 -19.65 7.53 5.07
C GLU A 107 -18.26 8.15 5.22
N PHE A 108 -17.47 7.64 6.16
CA PHE A 108 -16.19 8.22 6.54
C PHE A 108 -15.16 7.13 6.82
N VAL A 109 -13.89 7.45 6.61
CA VAL A 109 -12.77 6.68 7.17
C VAL A 109 -12.24 7.45 8.36
N VAL A 110 -12.05 6.76 9.48
CA VAL A 110 -11.62 7.38 10.74
C VAL A 110 -10.39 6.66 11.26
N VAL A 111 -9.35 7.39 11.63
CA VAL A 111 -8.20 6.82 12.33
C VAL A 111 -8.42 6.93 13.83
N ALA A 112 -8.49 5.80 14.52
CA ALA A 112 -8.76 5.75 15.95
C ALA A 112 -8.09 4.54 16.62
N LEU A 113 -7.95 4.57 17.93
CA LEU A 113 -7.46 3.46 18.76
C LEU A 113 -8.49 2.34 18.85
N ASP A 114 -9.77 2.70 18.88
CA ASP A 114 -10.88 1.75 18.99
C ASP A 114 -12.15 2.29 18.31
N SER A 115 -13.15 1.41 18.22
CA SER A 115 -14.45 1.73 17.62
C SER A 115 -15.25 2.80 18.37
N GLY A 116 -15.06 2.94 19.68
CA GLY A 116 -15.71 3.98 20.49
C GLY A 116 -15.15 5.36 20.17
N GLN A 117 -13.82 5.48 20.13
CA GLN A 117 -13.14 6.71 19.72
C GLN A 117 -13.46 7.06 18.26
N ALA A 118 -13.55 6.07 17.37
CA ALA A 118 -13.97 6.29 15.99
C ALA A 118 -15.37 6.91 15.89
N LYS A 119 -16.35 6.35 16.62
CA LYS A 119 -17.73 6.89 16.67
C LYS A 119 -17.76 8.33 17.18
N GLU A 120 -17.04 8.63 18.25
CA GLU A 120 -17.04 9.96 18.83
C GLU A 120 -16.39 10.99 17.88
N LYS A 121 -15.31 10.63 17.19
CA LYS A 121 -14.70 11.49 16.15
C LYS A 121 -15.69 11.81 15.03
N VAL A 122 -16.47 10.84 14.54
CA VAL A 122 -17.51 11.10 13.53
C VAL A 122 -18.58 12.05 14.07
N LYS A 123 -19.09 11.81 15.29
CA LYS A 123 -20.10 12.69 15.89
C LYS A 123 -19.58 14.12 16.06
N GLN A 124 -18.34 14.29 16.53
CA GLN A 124 -17.70 15.60 16.64
C GLN A 124 -17.55 16.28 15.28
N HIS A 125 -17.14 15.53 14.25
CA HIS A 125 -17.04 16.05 12.88
C HIS A 125 -18.41 16.51 12.34
N LEU A 126 -19.47 15.74 12.56
CA LEU A 126 -20.84 16.10 12.16
C LEU A 126 -21.34 17.36 12.88
N ARG A 127 -21.12 17.46 14.20
CA ARG A 127 -21.46 18.66 14.99
C ARG A 127 -20.71 19.89 14.46
N ALA A 128 -19.41 19.76 14.19
CA ALA A 128 -18.60 20.84 13.63
C ALA A 128 -19.09 21.29 12.24
N ALA A 129 -19.68 20.37 11.46
CA ALA A 129 -20.30 20.64 10.17
C ALA A 129 -21.76 21.17 10.27
N GLY A 130 -22.28 21.41 11.48
CA GLY A 130 -23.67 21.86 11.70
C GLY A 130 -24.73 20.79 11.48
N ARG A 131 -24.34 19.51 11.41
CA ARG A 131 -25.22 18.34 11.19
C ARG A 131 -25.57 17.67 12.51
N ASP A 132 -26.13 18.44 13.45
CA ASP A 132 -26.38 17.97 14.83
C ASP A 132 -27.38 16.81 14.91
N ASP A 133 -28.38 16.78 14.02
CA ASP A 133 -29.36 15.69 13.97
C ASP A 133 -28.72 14.36 13.53
N ASP A 134 -27.74 14.42 12.63
CA ASP A 134 -26.96 13.25 12.20
C ASP A 134 -25.99 12.78 13.30
N ALA A 135 -25.43 13.70 14.08
CA ALA A 135 -24.57 13.38 15.22
C ALA A 135 -25.33 12.68 16.36
N ARG A 136 -26.65 12.89 16.45
CA ARG A 136 -27.56 12.17 17.36
C ARG A 136 -27.98 10.81 16.82
N GLY A 137 -27.85 10.59 15.52
CA GLY A 137 -28.16 9.34 14.84
C GLY A 137 -27.21 8.18 15.19
N GLN A 138 -27.45 7.03 14.56
CA GLN A 138 -26.64 5.83 14.78
C GLN A 138 -25.38 5.86 13.91
N VAL A 139 -24.21 5.80 14.56
CA VAL A 139 -22.91 5.68 13.88
C VAL A 139 -22.42 4.24 14.01
N LEU A 140 -22.38 3.53 12.89
CA LEU A 140 -21.86 2.18 12.78
C LEU A 140 -20.41 2.23 12.30
N THR A 141 -19.51 1.56 13.01
CA THR A 141 -18.08 1.55 12.69
C THR A 141 -17.61 0.11 12.51
N VAL A 142 -16.87 -0.15 11.44
CA VAL A 142 -16.25 -1.45 11.13
C VAL A 142 -14.74 -1.24 11.03
N ASP A 143 -13.96 -2.07 11.72
CA ASP A 143 -12.50 -2.09 11.54
C ASP A 143 -12.18 -2.66 10.16
N ILE A 144 -11.42 -1.90 9.38
CA ILE A 144 -11.03 -2.22 8.00
C ILE A 144 -9.51 -2.44 7.91
N GLY A 145 -8.80 -2.39 9.04
CA GLY A 145 -7.36 -2.48 9.12
C GLY A 145 -6.67 -1.44 8.22
N ASN A 146 -5.63 -1.87 7.52
CA ASN A 146 -4.90 -0.99 6.59
C ASN A 146 -5.37 -1.15 5.13
N ALA A 147 -6.56 -1.70 4.92
CA ALA A 147 -7.12 -1.87 3.58
C ALA A 147 -7.25 -0.52 2.87
N ALA A 148 -6.92 -0.50 1.58
CA ALA A 148 -7.00 0.69 0.75
C ALA A 148 -8.46 1.03 0.44
N ILE A 149 -9.14 1.72 1.36
CA ILE A 149 -10.39 2.41 1.04
C ILE A 149 -10.03 3.63 0.21
N ARG A 150 -10.30 3.54 -1.08
CA ARG A 150 -10.19 4.67 -2.00
C ARG A 150 -11.51 5.45 -1.95
N ASP A 151 -11.39 6.77 -2.04
CA ASP A 151 -12.49 7.71 -2.32
C ASP A 151 -13.41 8.14 -1.17
N LEU A 152 -13.11 7.76 0.09
CA LEU A 152 -13.86 8.24 1.26
C LEU A 152 -13.12 9.32 2.06
N PRO A 153 -13.84 10.30 2.63
CA PRO A 153 -13.24 11.36 3.44
C PRO A 153 -12.59 10.78 4.71
N LEU A 154 -11.33 11.16 4.95
CA LEU A 154 -10.53 10.74 6.10
C LEU A 154 -10.63 11.76 7.24
N ILE A 155 -11.05 11.30 8.42
CA ILE A 155 -11.07 12.07 9.66
C ILE A 155 -9.87 11.64 10.51
N GLN A 156 -9.00 12.61 10.87
CA GLN A 156 -7.82 12.40 11.72
C GLN A 156 -8.12 12.64 13.19
#